data_AF-A0A9P8W1A8-F1
#
_entry.id   AF-A0A9P8W1A8-F1
#
_cell.length_a   1.000
_cell.length_b   1.000
_cell.length_c   1.000
_cell.angle_alpha   90.00
_cell.angle_beta   90.00
_cell.angle_gamma   90.00
#
_symmetry.space_group_name_H-M   'P 1'
#
loop_
_entity.id
_entity.type
_entity.pdbx_description
1 polymer ?
#
loop_
_entity_poly.entity_id
_entity_poly.type
_entity_poly.pdbx_seq_one_letter_code
_entity_poly.pdbx_strand_id
1 'polypeptide(L)'
;MSSSANRRVMAAEKRRKDDEFTTCKTPSQRASCDVDHFLEHYFLTNGQPDPNKTPEPLTLQLDLTSRIDVHLKAEKIPGLYRAGGDGMNRPALAIGWDEAEVHILDSKIHKHVRRRPSVDGVLAQRTVEVLRERRMEQHREFV
;
A
#
# COMPACT_ATOMS: atom_id res chain seq x y z
N MET A 1 24.98 -33.65 11.01
CA MET A 1 23.75 -34.01 11.75
C MET A 1 22.76 -32.84 11.93
N SER A 2 22.90 -31.69 11.24
CA SER A 2 22.10 -30.47 11.54
C SER A 2 20.84 -30.24 10.68
N SER A 3 20.51 -31.11 9.72
CA SER A 3 19.41 -30.85 8.76
C SER A 3 18.00 -31.24 9.26
N SER A 4 17.90 -32.11 10.27
CA SER A 4 16.62 -32.60 10.78
C SER A 4 16.02 -31.68 11.86
N ALA A 5 16.87 -31.06 12.69
CA ALA A 5 16.45 -30.13 13.72
C ALA A 5 15.88 -28.82 13.13
N ASN A 6 16.55 -28.23 12.14
CA ASN A 6 16.07 -27.03 11.45
C ASN A 6 14.71 -27.24 10.77
N ARG A 7 14.47 -28.43 10.17
CA ARG A 7 13.19 -28.76 9.56
C ARG A 7 12.04 -28.84 10.56
N ARG A 8 12.30 -29.34 11.78
CA ARG A 8 11.29 -29.42 12.85
C ARG A 8 10.94 -28.04 13.41
N VAL A 9 11.92 -27.17 13.58
CA VAL A 9 11.71 -25.79 14.05
C VAL A 9 10.89 -25.00 13.02
N MET A 10 11.28 -25.06 11.74
CA MET A 10 10.54 -24.40 10.65
C MET A 10 9.10 -24.91 10.53
N ALA A 11 8.88 -26.22 10.69
CA ALA A 11 7.55 -26.80 10.65
C ALA A 11 6.66 -26.37 11.83
N ALA A 12 7.23 -26.23 13.03
CA ALA A 12 6.51 -25.75 14.20
C ALA A 12 6.16 -24.26 14.08
N GLU A 13 7.09 -23.45 13.56
CA GLU A 13 6.87 -22.02 13.33
C GLU A 13 5.82 -21.79 12.23
N LYS A 14 5.88 -22.57 11.15
CA LYS A 14 4.85 -22.55 10.10
C LYS A 14 3.46 -22.85 10.67
N ARG A 15 3.33 -23.92 11.47
CA ARG A 15 2.04 -24.28 12.10
C ARG A 15 1.50 -23.16 12.98
N ARG A 16 2.36 -22.50 13.79
CA ARG A 16 1.93 -21.39 14.63
C ARG A 16 1.42 -20.21 13.79
N LYS A 17 2.11 -19.88 12.70
CA LYS A 17 1.68 -18.83 11.76
C LYS A 17 0.38 -19.18 11.05
N ASP A 18 0.21 -20.43 10.63
CA ASP A 18 -1.03 -20.93 10.03
C ASP A 18 -2.19 -20.78 11.04
N ASP A 19 -1.99 -21.20 12.30
CA ASP A 19 -3.00 -21.08 13.36
C ASP A 19 -3.35 -19.61 13.63
N GLU A 20 -2.36 -18.73 13.80
CA GLU A 20 -2.56 -17.29 13.98
C GLU A 20 -3.34 -16.69 12.81
N PHE A 21 -2.99 -17.04 11.56
CA PHE A 21 -3.68 -16.58 10.36
C PHE A 21 -5.16 -16.97 10.34
N THR A 22 -5.50 -18.18 10.79
CA THR A 22 -6.91 -18.62 10.86
C THR A 22 -7.75 -17.82 11.86
N THR A 23 -7.13 -17.25 12.90
CA THR A 23 -7.83 -16.39 13.86
C THR A 23 -8.11 -14.99 13.32
N CYS A 24 -7.33 -14.53 12.33
CA CYS A 24 -7.48 -13.23 11.69
C CYS A 24 -8.69 -13.29 10.70
N LYS A 25 -9.75 -12.51 10.99
CA LYS A 25 -11.07 -12.65 10.32
C LYS A 25 -11.23 -11.77 9.09
N THR A 26 -10.51 -10.65 9.03
CA THR A 26 -10.61 -9.69 7.93
C THR A 26 -9.33 -9.69 7.09
N PRO A 27 -9.40 -9.28 5.80
CA PRO A 27 -8.21 -9.13 4.96
C PRO A 27 -7.15 -8.23 5.61
N SER A 28 -7.56 -7.11 6.20
CA SER A 28 -6.65 -6.21 6.94
C SER A 28 -5.94 -6.91 8.10
N GLN A 29 -6.68 -7.64 8.94
CA GLN A 29 -6.07 -8.39 10.03
C GLN A 29 -5.09 -9.44 9.51
N ARG A 30 -5.47 -10.21 8.49
CA ARG A 30 -4.62 -11.24 7.89
C ARG A 30 -3.32 -10.66 7.32
N ALA A 31 -3.41 -9.53 6.62
CA ALA A 31 -2.26 -8.80 6.11
C ALA A 31 -1.36 -8.26 7.23
N SER A 32 -1.91 -7.82 8.36
CA SER A 32 -1.11 -7.43 9.54
C SER A 32 -0.52 -8.62 10.30
N CYS A 33 -1.19 -9.78 10.30
CA CYS A 33 -0.74 -10.98 10.99
C CYS A 33 0.45 -11.63 10.25
N ASP A 34 0.28 -11.89 8.95
CA ASP A 34 1.31 -12.48 8.09
C ASP A 34 1.07 -12.11 6.63
N VAL A 35 1.91 -11.22 6.10
CA VAL A 35 1.80 -10.71 4.72
C VAL A 35 1.99 -11.82 3.68
N ASP A 36 2.88 -12.78 3.93
CA ASP A 36 3.14 -13.85 2.96
C ASP A 36 1.94 -14.79 2.86
N HIS A 37 1.38 -15.19 4.01
CA HIS A 37 0.14 -15.97 4.02
C HIS A 37 -1.05 -15.19 3.48
N PHE A 38 -1.12 -13.88 3.72
CA PHE A 38 -2.15 -13.04 3.12
C PHE A 38 -2.08 -13.05 1.59
N LEU A 39 -0.90 -12.84 1.01
CA LEU A 39 -0.71 -12.85 -0.45
C LEU A 39 -0.99 -14.23 -1.03
N GLU A 40 -0.51 -15.30 -0.40
CA GLU A 40 -0.81 -16.67 -0.83
C GLU A 40 -2.31 -16.98 -0.71
N HIS A 41 -3.00 -16.48 0.31
CA HIS A 41 -4.41 -16.75 0.48
C HIS A 41 -5.26 -16.06 -0.59
N TYR A 42 -5.02 -14.77 -0.84
CA TYR A 42 -5.89 -13.93 -1.67
C TYR A 42 -5.44 -13.79 -3.12
N PHE A 43 -4.14 -13.88 -3.42
CA PHE A 43 -3.60 -13.48 -4.72
C PHE A 43 -2.72 -14.53 -5.41
N LEU A 44 -2.32 -15.59 -4.73
CA LEU A 44 -1.49 -16.63 -5.33
C LEU A 44 -2.12 -18.01 -5.20
N THR A 45 -1.82 -18.90 -6.13
CA THR A 45 -2.10 -20.34 -6.02
C THR A 45 -0.80 -21.08 -6.29
N ASN A 46 -0.25 -21.73 -5.27
CA ASN A 46 1.06 -22.39 -5.33
C ASN A 46 2.18 -21.41 -5.73
N GLY A 47 2.14 -20.20 -5.16
CA GLY A 47 3.10 -19.14 -5.44
C GLY A 47 2.98 -18.48 -6.82
N GLN A 48 1.99 -18.84 -7.64
CA GLN A 48 1.72 -18.20 -8.93
C GLN A 48 0.57 -17.20 -8.81
N PRO A 49 0.62 -16.03 -9.48
CA PRO A 49 -0.49 -15.08 -9.53
C PRO A 49 -1.80 -15.76 -9.94
N ASP A 50 -2.87 -15.56 -9.17
CA ASP A 50 -4.18 -16.13 -9.45
C ASP A 50 -5.30 -15.07 -9.33
N PRO A 51 -5.66 -14.43 -10.47
CA PRO A 51 -6.74 -13.44 -10.52
C PRO A 51 -8.10 -13.93 -10.06
N ASN A 52 -8.36 -15.25 -10.11
CA ASN A 52 -9.68 -15.80 -9.83
C ASN A 52 -9.98 -15.93 -8.33
N LYS A 53 -8.96 -15.93 -7.48
CA LYS A 53 -9.14 -16.03 -6.02
C LYS A 53 -9.86 -14.81 -5.44
N THR A 54 -9.47 -13.64 -5.92
CA THR A 54 -9.95 -12.35 -5.43
C THR A 54 -10.16 -11.44 -6.63
N PRO A 55 -11.26 -11.65 -7.39
CA PRO A 55 -11.51 -10.90 -8.62
C PRO A 55 -11.79 -9.42 -8.35
N GLU A 56 -12.42 -9.11 -7.21
CA GLU A 56 -12.68 -7.73 -6.80
C GLU A 56 -11.53 -7.16 -5.94
N PRO A 57 -11.17 -5.88 -6.09
CA PRO A 57 -10.11 -5.27 -5.30
C PRO A 57 -10.47 -5.17 -3.81
N LEU A 58 -9.46 -5.38 -2.95
CA LEU A 58 -9.59 -5.29 -1.49
C LEU A 58 -9.12 -3.94 -0.97
N THR A 59 -9.73 -3.50 0.13
CA THR A 59 -9.26 -2.38 0.94
C THR A 59 -8.62 -2.91 2.23
N LEU A 60 -7.39 -2.50 2.50
CA LEU A 60 -6.63 -2.91 3.68
C LEU A 60 -6.38 -1.70 4.58
N GLN A 61 -6.74 -1.80 5.86
CA GLN A 61 -6.40 -0.82 6.90
C GLN A 61 -5.24 -1.39 7.72
N LEU A 62 -4.05 -0.83 7.52
CA LEU A 62 -2.80 -1.40 8.04
C LEU A 62 -2.01 -0.37 8.84
N ASP A 63 -1.18 -0.85 9.76
CA ASP A 63 -0.15 -0.01 10.35
C ASP A 63 0.97 0.29 9.35
N LEU A 64 1.88 1.21 9.69
CA LEU A 64 2.94 1.64 8.79
C LEU A 64 3.84 0.48 8.32
N THR A 65 4.18 -0.43 9.24
CA THR A 65 5.11 -1.54 8.97
C THR A 65 4.49 -2.56 8.02
N SER A 66 3.29 -3.06 8.35
CA SER A 66 2.58 -4.06 7.54
C SER A 66 2.23 -3.49 6.17
N ARG A 67 1.90 -2.20 6.11
CA ARG A 67 1.63 -1.49 4.85
C ARG A 67 2.85 -1.47 3.93
N ILE A 68 4.03 -1.13 4.45
CA ILE A 68 5.26 -1.12 3.65
C ILE A 68 5.56 -2.53 3.14
N ASP A 69 5.41 -3.57 3.97
CA ASP A 69 5.70 -4.94 3.56
C ASP A 69 4.70 -5.45 2.49
N VAL A 70 3.40 -5.21 2.66
CA VAL A 70 2.39 -5.52 1.64
C VAL A 70 2.70 -4.78 0.34
N HIS A 71 3.06 -3.49 0.41
CA HIS A 71 3.40 -2.72 -0.78
C HIS A 71 4.62 -3.31 -1.51
N LEU A 72 5.71 -3.61 -0.82
CA LEU A 72 6.92 -4.14 -1.45
C LEU A 72 6.73 -5.56 -2.00
N LYS A 73 5.95 -6.40 -1.31
CA LYS A 73 5.73 -7.79 -1.73
C LYS A 73 4.74 -7.91 -2.87
N ALA A 74 3.64 -7.17 -2.82
CA ALA A 74 2.69 -7.14 -3.93
C ALA A 74 3.33 -6.61 -5.23
N GLU A 75 4.44 -5.87 -5.16
CA GLU A 75 5.08 -5.26 -6.35
C GLU A 75 5.68 -6.32 -7.25
N LYS A 76 6.09 -7.40 -6.61
CA LYS A 76 6.79 -8.52 -7.21
C LYS A 76 5.81 -9.50 -7.85
N ILE A 77 4.50 -9.29 -7.70
CA ILE A 77 3.45 -10.17 -8.22
C ILE A 77 2.96 -9.58 -9.54
N PRO A 78 3.25 -10.21 -10.70
CA PRO A 78 2.84 -9.68 -11.99
C PRO A 78 1.32 -9.53 -12.10
N GLY A 79 0.89 -8.38 -12.59
CA GLY A 79 -0.53 -8.07 -12.79
C GLY A 79 -1.30 -7.68 -11.52
N LEU A 80 -0.65 -7.66 -10.35
CA LEU A 80 -1.27 -7.20 -9.11
C LEU A 80 -1.00 -5.71 -8.90
N TYR A 81 -2.05 -4.91 -8.96
CA TYR A 81 -2.02 -3.46 -8.79
C TYR A 81 -2.34 -3.06 -7.36
N ARG A 82 -1.89 -1.87 -6.99
CA ARG A 82 -2.08 -1.29 -5.67
C ARG A 82 -2.11 0.24 -5.75
N ALA A 83 -2.93 0.85 -4.90
CA ALA A 83 -3.05 2.31 -4.82
C ALA A 83 -3.31 2.76 -3.38
N GLY A 84 -2.86 3.97 -3.05
CA GLY A 84 -2.92 4.49 -1.70
C GLY A 84 -1.86 3.91 -0.78
N GLY A 85 -1.96 4.24 0.51
CA GLY A 85 -0.94 3.88 1.49
C GLY A 85 0.37 4.69 1.40
N ASP A 86 0.42 5.72 0.54
CA ASP A 86 1.54 6.66 0.46
C ASP A 86 1.35 7.82 1.47
N GLY A 87 2.26 7.88 2.45
CA GLY A 87 2.29 8.94 3.46
C GLY A 87 1.52 8.64 4.76
N MET A 88 1.69 9.51 5.77
CA MET A 88 1.15 9.30 7.13
C MET A 88 -0.38 9.40 7.24
N ASN A 89 -1.05 10.07 6.30
CA ASN A 89 -2.49 10.38 6.39
C ASN A 89 -3.38 9.49 5.51
N ARG A 90 -2.81 8.43 4.91
CA ARG A 90 -3.54 7.46 4.07
C ARG A 90 -3.42 6.07 4.69
N PRO A 91 -4.24 5.74 5.70
CA PRO A 91 -4.12 4.49 6.45
C PRO A 91 -4.58 3.28 5.63
N ALA A 92 -5.26 3.51 4.50
CA ALA A 92 -5.84 2.46 3.69
C ALA A 92 -5.09 2.28 2.36
N LEU A 93 -4.86 1.02 2.01
CA LEU A 93 -4.26 0.54 0.78
C LEU A 93 -5.31 -0.24 -0.01
N ALA A 94 -5.52 0.12 -1.28
CA ALA A 94 -6.29 -0.68 -2.22
C ALA A 94 -5.36 -1.63 -2.98
N ILE A 95 -5.79 -2.88 -3.22
CA ILE A 95 -5.01 -3.92 -3.91
C ILE A 95 -5.93 -4.82 -4.74
N GLY A 96 -5.53 -5.18 -5.96
CA GLY A 96 -6.37 -5.99 -6.86
C GLY A 96 -5.77 -6.16 -8.27
N TRP A 97 -6.46 -6.87 -9.15
CA TRP A 97 -5.93 -7.28 -10.47
C TRP A 97 -6.23 -6.30 -11.60
N ASP A 98 -7.18 -5.39 -11.41
CA ASP A 98 -7.49 -4.34 -12.36
C ASP A 98 -7.02 -2.98 -11.81
N GLU A 99 -6.11 -2.34 -12.54
CA GLU A 99 -5.52 -1.06 -12.15
C GLU A 99 -6.58 0.05 -12.01
N ALA A 100 -7.54 0.11 -12.94
CA ALA A 100 -8.57 1.14 -12.92
C ALA A 100 -9.52 0.95 -11.74
N GLU A 101 -9.94 -0.28 -11.46
CA GLU A 101 -10.79 -0.57 -10.30
C GLU A 101 -10.09 -0.28 -8.98
N VAL A 102 -8.79 -0.60 -8.88
CA VAL A 102 -7.95 -0.29 -7.72
C VAL A 102 -7.88 1.22 -7.49
N HIS A 103 -7.66 2.02 -8.54
CA HIS A 103 -7.64 3.49 -8.43
C HIS A 103 -9.01 4.10 -8.10
N ILE A 104 -10.10 3.51 -8.62
CA ILE A 104 -11.47 3.90 -8.26
C ILE A 104 -11.73 3.62 -6.78
N LEU A 105 -11.30 2.46 -6.29
CA LEU A 105 -11.43 2.08 -4.88
C LEU A 105 -10.60 3.01 -3.97
N ASP A 106 -9.34 3.25 -4.31
CA ASP A 106 -8.47 4.21 -3.60
C ASP A 106 -9.10 5.60 -3.55
N SER A 107 -9.64 6.08 -4.67
CA SER A 107 -10.33 7.36 -4.74
C SER A 107 -11.55 7.39 -3.82
N LYS A 108 -12.35 6.32 -3.76
CA LYS A 108 -13.52 6.23 -2.86
C LYS A 108 -13.09 6.31 -1.38
N ILE A 109 -12.00 5.63 -1.02
CA ILE A 109 -11.44 5.66 0.33
C ILE A 109 -10.99 7.08 0.70
N HIS A 110 -10.33 7.78 -0.22
CA HIS A 110 -9.68 9.06 0.05
C HIS A 110 -10.52 10.30 -0.34
N LYS A 111 -11.77 10.14 -0.82
CA LYS A 111 -12.71 11.22 -1.19
C LYS A 111 -12.95 12.25 -0.07
N HIS A 112 -12.66 11.92 1.19
CA HIS A 112 -12.80 12.82 2.34
C HIS A 112 -11.48 13.31 2.95
N VAL A 113 -10.32 12.85 2.48
CA VAL A 113 -9.03 13.42 2.88
C VAL A 113 -8.80 14.70 2.07
N ARG A 114 -9.55 15.76 2.41
CA ARG A 114 -9.32 17.09 1.85
C ARG A 114 -7.87 17.46 2.08
N ARG A 115 -7.18 17.71 0.96
CA ARG A 115 -5.83 18.27 0.82
C ARG A 115 -5.42 19.12 2.03
N ARG A 116 -4.65 18.55 2.96
CA ARG A 116 -3.63 19.38 3.61
C ARG A 116 -2.54 19.54 2.55
N PRO A 117 -2.27 20.75 2.06
CA PRO A 117 -1.12 20.94 1.20
C PRO A 117 0.11 20.45 1.96
N SER A 118 0.96 19.67 1.28
CA SER A 118 2.30 19.38 1.81
C SER A 118 2.97 20.71 2.18
N VAL A 119 3.78 20.73 3.24
CA VAL A 119 4.58 21.91 3.61
C VAL A 119 5.41 22.38 2.41
N ASP A 120 5.90 21.45 1.59
CA ASP A 120 6.63 21.72 0.35
C ASP A 120 5.76 22.38 -0.72
N GLY A 121 4.49 21.98 -0.81
CA GLY A 121 3.52 22.57 -1.73
C GLY A 121 3.14 24.00 -1.35
N VAL A 122 3.07 24.29 -0.04
CA VAL A 122 2.87 25.66 0.47
C VAL A 122 4.08 26.54 0.18
N LEU A 123 5.29 26.01 0.37
CA LEU A 123 6.53 26.73 0.10
C LEU A 123 6.68 27.04 -1.40
N ALA A 124 6.42 26.05 -2.26
CA ALA A 124 6.48 26.21 -3.71
C ALA A 124 5.50 27.26 -4.23
N GLN A 125 4.27 27.32 -3.71
CA GLN A 125 3.29 28.34 -4.11
C GLN A 125 3.75 29.74 -3.71
N ARG A 126 4.26 29.92 -2.48
CA ARG A 126 4.82 31.20 -2.04
C ARG A 126 6.02 31.63 -2.88
N THR A 127 6.92 30.72 -3.24
CA THR A 127 8.06 31.04 -4.10
C THR A 127 7.62 31.48 -5.49
N VAL A 128 6.62 30.82 -6.08
CA VAL A 128 6.06 31.22 -7.38
C VAL A 128 5.41 32.60 -7.31
N GLU A 129 4.69 32.91 -6.23
CA GLU A 129 4.05 34.21 -6.02
C GLU A 129 5.10 35.32 -5.88
N VAL A 130 6.12 35.13 -5.04
CA VAL A 130 7.23 36.09 -4.89
C VAL A 130 8.00 36.30 -6.19
N LEU A 131 8.23 35.24 -6.98
CA LEU A 131 8.91 35.34 -8.28
C LEU A 131 8.04 36.08 -9.31
N ARG A 132 6.72 35.89 -9.27
CA ARG A 132 5.77 36.60 -10.13
C ARG A 132 5.73 38.08 -9.77
N GLU A 133 5.67 38.42 -8.49
CA GLU A 133 5.73 39.81 -8.00
C GLU A 133 7.03 40.48 -8.42
N ARG A 134 8.19 39.84 -8.21
CA ARG A 134 9.49 40.38 -8.65
C ARG A 134 9.55 40.61 -10.16
N ARG A 135 8.99 39.70 -10.96
CA ARG A 135 8.94 39.85 -12.42
C ARG A 135 8.07 41.04 -12.83
N MET A 136 6.96 41.26 -12.15
CA MET A 136 6.07 42.40 -12.40
C MET A 136 6.70 43.73 -11.96
N GLU A 137 7.45 43.74 -10.86
CA GLU A 137 8.21 44.90 -10.38
C GLU A 137 9.32 45.29 -11.37
N GLN A 138 10.09 44.31 -11.86
CA GLN A 138 11.11 44.55 -12.88
C GLN A 138 10.51 45.12 -14.16
N HIS A 139 9.33 44.66 -14.58
CA HIS A 139 8.68 45.22 -15.78
C HIS A 139 8.14 46.64 -15.56
N ARG A 140 7.99 47.07 -14.31
CA ARG A 140 7.57 48.42 -13.92
C ARG A 140 8.71 49.45 -13.95
N GLU A 141 9.96 48.99 -13.86
CA GLU A 141 11.16 49.86 -13.95
C GLU A 141 11.56 50.20 -15.39
N PHE A 142 10.96 49.54 -16.41
CA PHE A 142 11.28 49.74 -17.83
C PHE A 142 10.14 50.34 -18.66
N VAL A 143 9.13 50.97 -18.03
CA VAL A 143 8.03 51.71 -18.70
C VAL A 143 8.12 53.20 -18.37
#